data_AF-A0A1R3G247-F1
#
_entry.id   AF-A0A1R3G247-F1
#
_cell.length_a   1.000
_cell.length_b   1.000
_cell.length_c   1.000
_cell.angle_alpha   90.00
_cell.angle_beta   90.00
_cell.angle_gamma   90.00
#
_symmetry.space_group_name_H-M   'P 1'
#
loop_
_entity.id
_entity.type
_entity.pdbx_description
1 polymer ?
#
loop_
_entity_poly.entity_id
_entity_poly.type
_entity_poly.pdbx_seq_one_letter_code
_entity_poly.pdbx_strand_id
1 'polypeptide(L)'
;MGSISAAFDIYPSDHSTIHRLRLDLDKGNIVEEEVGERPLIILILNVAGVGNPDFQTEFAKNCHKHNPHLVFVTKTRMRENEGRFARNSVNFPSAISLDPIAYFGGIWMLWNHQTLTVQLTHKTNHFVAADLSFPI
;
A
#
# COMPACT_ATOMS: atom_id res chain seq x y z
N MET A 1 18.90 1.70 2.96
CA MET A 1 17.53 2.19 3.24
C MET A 1 16.73 1.98 1.96
N GLY A 2 15.40 1.89 2.01
CA GLY A 2 14.60 1.77 0.79
C GLY A 2 13.53 2.85 0.78
N SER A 3 13.13 3.31 -0.39
CA SER A 3 11.97 4.19 -0.53
C SER A 3 10.94 3.53 -1.44
N ILE A 4 9.68 3.84 -1.20
CA ILE A 4 8.57 3.34 -2.01
C ILE A 4 7.65 4.48 -2.37
N SER A 5 7.14 4.46 -3.60
CA SER A 5 6.10 5.35 -4.06
C SER A 5 4.97 4.60 -4.73
N ALA A 6 3.77 5.15 -4.63
CA ALA A 6 2.59 4.67 -5.31
C ALA A 6 1.82 5.85 -5.89
N ALA A 7 1.28 5.66 -7.09
CA ALA A 7 0.49 6.67 -7.77
C ALA A 7 -0.62 6.03 -8.60
N PHE A 8 -1.62 6.82 -8.96
CA PHE A 8 -2.57 6.43 -9.99
C PHE A 8 -2.90 7.58 -10.93
N ASP A 9 -3.06 7.28 -12.20
CA ASP A 9 -3.61 8.22 -13.18
C ASP A 9 -4.95 7.72 -13.70
N ILE A 10 -5.76 8.63 -14.20
CA ILE A 10 -7.03 8.34 -14.88
C ILE A 10 -6.91 8.80 -16.33
N TYR A 11 -7.15 7.90 -17.26
CA TYR A 11 -7.17 8.22 -18.68
C TYR A 11 -8.51 8.87 -19.06
N PRO A 12 -8.51 10.10 -19.60
CA PRO A 12 -9.77 10.79 -19.89
C PRO A 12 -10.63 10.12 -20.96
N SER A 13 -10.01 9.35 -21.86
CA SER A 13 -10.68 8.74 -23.02
C SER A 13 -11.61 7.57 -22.67
N ASP A 14 -11.25 6.76 -21.68
CA ASP A 14 -11.96 5.53 -21.32
C ASP A 14 -12.16 5.36 -19.81
N HIS A 15 -11.75 6.36 -19.03
CA HIS A 15 -11.75 6.36 -17.57
C HIS A 15 -11.01 5.17 -16.95
N SER A 16 -10.10 4.56 -17.70
CA SER A 16 -9.21 3.54 -17.16
C SER A 16 -8.21 4.16 -16.19
N THR A 17 -7.74 3.35 -15.25
CA THR A 17 -6.80 3.79 -14.21
C THR A 17 -5.52 2.98 -14.31
N ILE A 18 -4.36 3.65 -14.39
CA ILE A 18 -3.05 3.01 -14.23
C ILE A 18 -2.56 3.28 -12.82
N HIS A 19 -2.32 2.21 -12.06
CA HIS A 19 -1.65 2.28 -10.77
C HIS A 19 -0.17 1.95 -10.96
N ARG A 20 0.72 2.82 -10.48
CA ARG A 20 2.17 2.60 -10.48
C ARG A 20 2.64 2.44 -9.04
N LEU A 21 3.37 1.37 -8.77
CA LEU A 21 4.19 1.23 -7.57
C LEU A 21 5.65 1.20 -8.00
N ARG A 22 6.50 1.89 -7.24
CA ARG A 22 7.95 1.92 -7.46
C ARG A 22 8.65 1.76 -6.13
N LEU A 23 9.51 0.75 -6.05
CA LEU A 23 10.40 0.49 -4.92
C LEU A 23 11.81 0.85 -5.37
N ASP A 24 12.42 1.83 -4.72
CA ASP A 24 13.80 2.22 -4.94
C ASP A 24 14.63 1.72 -3.74
N LEU A 25 15.54 0.78 -4.00
CA LEU A 25 16.41 0.18 -2.98
C LEU A 25 17.78 0.84 -3.05
N ASP A 26 18.27 1.38 -1.93
CA ASP A 26 19.66 1.82 -1.87
C ASP A 26 20.56 0.59 -1.94
N LYS A 27 21.38 0.51 -2.99
CA LYS A 27 22.58 -0.32 -2.99
C LYS A 27 23.59 0.38 -2.07
N GLY A 28 23.41 0.30 -0.75
CA GLY A 28 24.52 0.57 0.15
C GLY A 28 25.74 -0.27 -0.28
N ASN A 29 26.96 0.18 0.04
CA ASN A 29 28.15 -0.65 -0.13
C ASN A 29 27.84 -2.02 0.46
N ILE A 30 27.78 -3.06 -0.39
CA ILE A 30 27.49 -4.42 0.04
C ILE A 30 28.70 -4.85 0.85
N VAL A 31 28.67 -4.58 2.15
CA VAL A 31 29.54 -5.25 3.09
C VAL A 31 28.86 -6.59 3.29
N GLU A 32 29.52 -7.67 2.86
CA GLU A 32 29.12 -9.03 3.17
C GLU A 32 29.18 -9.21 4.69
N GLU A 33 28.12 -8.80 5.40
CA GLU A 33 27.88 -9.21 6.78
C GLU A 33 26.70 -10.19 6.78
N GLU A 34 26.94 -11.37 7.37
CA GLU A 34 25.97 -12.45 7.61
C GLU A 34 24.87 -12.05 8.62
N VAL A 35 24.26 -10.88 8.48
CA VAL A 35 23.03 -10.54 9.19
C VAL A 35 21.89 -11.14 8.38
N GLY A 36 21.33 -12.24 8.88
CA GLY A 36 20.28 -13.03 8.21
C GLY A 36 19.29 -12.14 7.44
N GLU A 37 19.21 -12.36 6.13
CA GLU A 37 18.39 -11.56 5.22
C GLU A 37 16.94 -11.51 5.75
N ARG A 38 16.48 -10.31 6.16
CA ARG A 38 15.07 -10.09 6.51
C ARG A 38 14.33 -9.67 5.24
N PRO A 39 13.53 -10.55 4.61
CA PRO A 39 12.84 -10.21 3.38
C PRO A 39 11.74 -9.18 3.63
N LEU A 40 11.67 -8.16 2.76
CA LEU A 40 10.50 -7.29 2.69
C LEU A 40 9.42 -7.95 1.82
N ILE A 41 8.34 -8.40 2.47
CA ILE A 41 7.16 -8.96 1.78
C ILE A 41 6.14 -7.84 1.54
N ILE A 42 5.86 -7.54 0.28
CA ILE A 42 4.85 -6.56 -0.16
C ILE A 42 3.71 -7.30 -0.85
N LEU A 43 2.47 -7.04 -0.42
CA LEU A 43 1.27 -7.55 -1.06
C LEU A 43 0.55 -6.42 -1.82
N ILE A 44 0.22 -6.65 -3.08
CA ILE A 44 -0.52 -5.69 -3.91
C ILE A 44 -1.84 -6.32 -4.32
N LEU A 45 -2.95 -5.72 -3.90
CA LEU A 45 -4.31 -6.18 -4.19
C LEU A 45 -5.04 -5.14 -5.00
N ASN A 46 -5.60 -5.53 -6.14
CA ASN A 46 -6.61 -4.74 -6.83
C ASN A 46 -7.98 -5.27 -6.42
N VAL A 47 -8.75 -4.45 -5.71
CA VAL A 47 -9.98 -4.90 -5.07
C VAL A 47 -11.25 -4.47 -5.80
N ALA A 48 -11.11 -3.67 -6.86
CA ALA A 48 -12.21 -3.17 -7.67
C ALA A 48 -13.37 -2.53 -6.86
N GLY A 49 -13.08 -1.99 -5.67
CA GLY A 49 -14.04 -1.42 -4.73
C GLY A 49 -13.99 -2.09 -3.36
N VAL A 50 -13.64 -1.33 -2.31
CA VAL A 50 -13.65 -1.83 -0.92
C VAL A 50 -15.06 -2.04 -0.35
N GLY A 51 -16.09 -1.59 -1.07
CA GLY A 51 -17.49 -1.90 -0.77
C GLY A 51 -17.94 -3.29 -1.23
N ASN A 52 -17.08 -4.05 -1.91
CA ASN A 52 -17.38 -5.44 -2.24
C ASN A 52 -17.52 -6.24 -0.92
N PRO A 53 -18.64 -6.96 -0.68
CA PRO A 53 -18.82 -7.79 0.51
C PRO A 53 -17.69 -8.80 0.75
N ASP A 54 -17.08 -9.30 -0.32
CA ASP A 54 -16.01 -10.30 -0.25
C ASP A 54 -14.64 -9.69 0.08
N PHE A 55 -14.51 -8.35 0.03
CA PHE A 55 -13.23 -7.66 0.22
C PHE A 55 -12.56 -8.07 1.54
N GLN A 56 -13.31 -8.06 2.65
CA GLN A 56 -12.75 -8.36 3.97
C GLN A 56 -12.22 -9.80 4.05
N THR A 57 -13.01 -10.75 3.58
CA THR A 57 -12.67 -12.18 3.60
C THR A 57 -11.44 -12.47 2.75
N GLU A 58 -11.44 -12.00 1.50
CA GLU A 58 -10.31 -12.23 0.60
C GLU A 58 -9.07 -11.45 1.05
N PHE A 59 -9.21 -10.24 1.59
CA PHE A 59 -8.09 -9.50 2.17
C PHE A 59 -7.45 -10.27 3.34
N ALA A 60 -8.26 -10.74 4.30
CA ALA A 60 -7.79 -11.48 5.46
C ALA A 60 -7.09 -12.79 5.06
N LYS A 61 -7.67 -13.53 4.11
CA LYS A 61 -7.09 -14.76 3.55
C LYS A 61 -5.74 -14.52 2.89
N ASN A 62 -5.61 -13.47 2.08
CA ASN A 62 -4.32 -13.13 1.44
C ASN A 62 -3.28 -12.67 2.47
N CYS A 63 -3.67 -11.87 3.46
CA CYS A 63 -2.76 -11.45 4.52
C CYS A 63 -2.31 -12.62 5.39
N HIS A 64 -3.20 -13.54 5.74
CA HIS A 64 -2.86 -14.75 6.50
C HIS A 64 -1.89 -15.64 5.72
N LYS A 65 -2.14 -15.83 4.41
CA LYS A 65 -1.29 -16.67 3.56
C LYS A 65 0.12 -16.11 3.36
N HIS A 66 0.24 -14.80 3.19
CA HIS A 66 1.48 -14.16 2.76
C HIS A 66 2.24 -13.44 3.88
N ASN A 67 1.58 -13.17 5.01
CA ASN A 67 2.14 -12.42 6.15
C ASN A 67 2.92 -11.15 5.73
N PRO A 68 2.29 -10.23 4.97
CA PRO A 68 3.01 -9.11 4.38
C PRO A 68 3.39 -8.04 5.43
N HIS A 69 4.52 -7.36 5.19
CA HIS A 69 4.95 -6.20 5.97
C HIS A 69 4.23 -4.92 5.51
N LEU A 70 3.97 -4.84 4.21
CA LEU A 70 3.34 -3.71 3.55
C LEU A 70 2.28 -4.21 2.58
N VAL A 71 1.10 -3.61 2.62
CA VAL A 71 0.00 -3.95 1.70
C VAL A 71 -0.45 -2.72 0.95
N PHE A 72 -0.55 -2.84 -0.38
CA PHE A 72 -1.20 -1.85 -1.23
C PHE A 72 -2.56 -2.36 -1.68
N VAL A 73 -3.61 -1.65 -1.31
CA VAL A 73 -4.97 -1.87 -1.80
C VAL A 73 -5.24 -0.83 -2.89
N THR A 74 -5.40 -1.27 -4.13
CA THR A 74 -5.61 -0.42 -5.31
C THR A 74 -7.03 -0.55 -5.83
N LYS A 75 -7.50 0.48 -6.54
CA LYS A 75 -8.90 0.63 -6.98
C LYS A 75 -9.86 0.51 -5.79
N THR A 76 -9.62 1.30 -4.75
CA THR A 76 -10.48 1.30 -3.56
C THR A 76 -11.88 1.80 -3.86
N ARG A 77 -12.03 2.72 -4.83
CA ARG A 77 -13.31 3.30 -5.30
C ARG A 77 -14.20 3.86 -4.18
N MET A 78 -13.66 4.13 -3.00
CA MET A 78 -14.35 4.84 -1.92
C MET A 78 -13.38 5.82 -1.29
N ARG A 79 -13.89 7.01 -0.96
CA ARG A 79 -13.13 8.01 -0.21
C ARG A 79 -12.88 7.53 1.21
N GLU A 80 -11.89 8.08 1.89
CA GLU A 80 -11.52 7.67 3.25
C GLU A 80 -12.72 7.68 4.22
N ASN A 81 -13.57 8.71 4.16
CA ASN A 81 -14.74 8.79 5.03
C ASN A 81 -15.81 7.73 4.71
N GLU A 82 -16.02 7.42 3.44
CA GLU A 82 -16.99 6.41 2.98
C GLU A 82 -16.47 4.98 3.26
N GLY A 83 -15.17 4.77 3.01
CA GLY A 83 -14.47 3.51 3.19
C GLY A 83 -13.98 3.26 4.63
N ARG A 84 -14.28 4.15 5.59
CA ARG A 84 -13.77 4.07 6.97
C ARG A 84 -14.06 2.72 7.63
N PHE A 85 -15.28 2.19 7.45
CA PHE A 85 -15.64 0.87 7.98
C PHE A 85 -14.78 -0.23 7.37
N ALA A 86 -14.61 -0.23 6.04
CA ALA A 86 -13.75 -1.18 5.35
C ALA A 86 -12.27 -1.01 5.78
N ARG A 87 -11.78 0.23 5.95
CA ARG A 87 -10.43 0.50 6.43
C ARG A 87 -10.22 0.03 7.87
N ASN A 88 -11.20 0.20 8.74
CA ASN A 88 -11.11 -0.26 10.13
C ASN A 88 -11.25 -1.78 10.26
N SER A 89 -11.89 -2.43 9.28
CA SER A 89 -12.04 -3.89 9.27
C SER A 89 -10.77 -4.64 8.88
N VAL A 90 -9.81 -3.97 8.22
CA VAL A 90 -8.52 -4.59 7.89
C VAL A 90 -7.55 -4.41 9.06
N ASN A 91 -6.95 -5.51 9.54
CA ASN A 91 -6.12 -5.55 10.74
C ASN A 91 -4.70 -4.99 10.52
N PHE A 92 -4.62 -3.73 10.09
CA PHE A 92 -3.39 -2.97 9.91
C PHE A 92 -3.48 -1.66 10.68
N PRO A 93 -2.65 -1.45 11.72
CA PRO A 93 -2.77 -0.30 12.62
C PRO A 93 -2.36 1.03 11.97
N SER A 94 -1.61 0.99 10.86
CA SER A 94 -1.08 2.19 10.22
C SER A 94 -1.45 2.22 8.74
N ALA A 95 -1.77 3.41 8.22
CA ALA A 95 -2.03 3.60 6.80
C ALA A 95 -1.78 5.02 6.29
N ILE A 96 -1.58 5.10 4.97
CA ILE A 96 -1.72 6.30 4.17
C ILE A 96 -2.71 6.01 3.04
N SER A 97 -3.67 6.92 2.85
CA SER A 97 -4.70 6.79 1.82
C SER A 97 -4.57 7.89 0.76
N LEU A 98 -4.73 7.51 -0.51
CA LEU A 98 -5.05 8.38 -1.63
C LEU A 98 -6.50 8.12 -2.03
N ASP A 99 -7.34 9.16 -1.93
CA ASP A 99 -8.75 9.04 -2.28
C ASP A 99 -8.93 8.86 -3.79
N PRO A 100 -9.93 8.08 -4.23
CA PRO A 100 -10.30 8.03 -5.63
C PRO A 100 -10.85 9.38 -6.10
N ILE A 101 -10.65 9.69 -7.38
CA ILE A 101 -11.24 10.87 -8.04
C ILE A 101 -12.47 10.40 -8.80
N ALA A 102 -13.65 10.91 -8.45
CA ALA A 102 -14.93 10.51 -9.04
C ALA A 102 -15.11 8.97 -9.08
N TYR A 103 -14.74 8.28 -7.99
CA TYR A 103 -14.74 6.81 -7.84
C TYR A 103 -13.72 6.04 -8.69
N PHE A 104 -12.85 6.73 -9.45
CA PHE A 104 -11.75 6.11 -10.17
C PHE A 104 -10.47 6.06 -9.33
N GLY A 105 -9.83 4.90 -9.34
CA GLY A 105 -8.55 4.67 -8.65
C GLY A 105 -8.71 4.56 -7.14
N GLY A 106 -7.86 5.30 -6.43
CA GLY A 106 -7.70 5.21 -4.98
C GLY A 106 -6.71 4.12 -4.56
N ILE A 107 -5.92 4.43 -3.55
CA ILE A 107 -4.85 3.57 -3.02
C ILE A 107 -4.84 3.65 -1.50
N TRP A 108 -4.79 2.51 -0.81
CA TRP A 108 -4.37 2.45 0.58
C TRP A 108 -3.01 1.77 0.68
N MET A 109 -2.09 2.38 1.40
CA MET A 109 -0.83 1.79 1.83
C MET A 109 -0.96 1.45 3.31
N LEU A 110 -0.88 0.17 3.66
CA LEU A 110 -1.17 -0.38 4.99
C LEU A 110 0.04 -1.12 5.55
N TRP A 111 0.37 -0.94 6.83
CA TRP A 111 1.48 -1.65 7.47
C TRP A 111 1.27 -1.80 8.98
N ASN A 112 2.07 -2.67 9.60
CA ASN A 112 2.19 -2.76 11.05
C ASN A 112 3.47 -2.02 11.48
N HIS A 113 3.31 -0.93 12.24
CA HIS A 113 4.44 -0.12 12.72
C HIS A 113 5.40 -0.89 13.64
N GLN A 114 4.99 -2.05 14.17
CA GLN A 114 5.85 -2.94 14.95
C GLN A 114 6.81 -3.75 14.09
N THR A 115 6.53 -3.93 12.78
CA THR A 115 7.34 -4.75 11.87
C THR A 115 7.98 -3.94 10.75
N LEU A 116 7.44 -2.78 10.42
CA LEU A 116 7.95 -1.89 9.37
C LEU A 116 7.71 -0.43 9.75
N THR A 117 8.76 0.37 9.71
CA THR A 117 8.67 1.83 9.80
C THR A 117 8.45 2.40 8.39
N VAL A 118 7.41 3.20 8.24
CA VAL A 118 7.07 3.91 7.00
C VAL A 118 7.01 5.39 7.30
N GLN A 119 7.92 6.17 6.71
CA GLN A 119 7.99 7.62 6.90
C GLN A 119 7.53 8.32 5.64
N LEU A 120 6.38 9.01 5.70
CA LEU A 120 5.86 9.77 4.57
C LEU A 120 6.84 10.87 4.15
N THR A 121 7.25 10.87 2.88
CA THR A 121 8.14 11.89 2.30
C THR A 121 7.39 12.87 1.42
N HIS A 122 6.42 12.39 0.64
CA HIS A 122 5.63 13.23 -0.24
C HIS A 122 4.21 12.68 -0.44
N LYS A 123 3.21 13.57 -0.52
CA LYS A 123 1.83 13.19 -0.81
C LYS A 123 1.12 14.27 -1.63
N THR A 124 0.44 13.85 -2.67
CA THR A 124 -0.53 14.64 -3.44
C THR A 124 -1.88 13.91 -3.46
N ASN A 125 -2.83 14.35 -4.28
CA ASN A 125 -4.11 13.66 -4.46
C ASN A 125 -3.99 12.30 -5.17
N HIS A 126 -2.92 12.09 -5.93
CA HIS A 126 -2.75 10.92 -6.81
C HIS A 126 -1.38 10.25 -6.68
N PHE A 127 -0.53 10.73 -5.76
CA PHE A 127 0.82 10.23 -5.54
C PHE A 127 1.14 10.20 -4.05
N VAL A 128 1.82 9.15 -3.60
CA VAL A 128 2.40 9.02 -2.28
C VAL A 128 3.82 8.46 -2.40
N ALA A 129 4.75 8.97 -1.61
CA ALA A 129 6.09 8.42 -1.43
C ALA A 129 6.42 8.34 0.07
N ALA A 130 7.18 7.32 0.44
CA ALA A 130 7.62 7.09 1.80
C ALA A 130 8.96 6.35 1.85
N ASP A 131 9.73 6.60 2.90
CA ASP A 131 10.92 5.83 3.23
C ASP A 131 10.54 4.62 4.09
N LEU A 132 11.26 3.53 3.88
CA LEU A 132 11.07 2.23 4.52
C LEU A 132 12.31 1.85 5.33
N SER A 133 12.09 1.44 6.58
CA SER A 133 13.12 0.85 7.43
C SER A 133 12.52 -0.21 8.36
N PHE A 134 13.31 -1.22 8.71
CA PHE A 134 12.92 -2.17 9.74
C PHE A 134 13.19 -1.58 11.13
N PRO A 135 12.30 -1.76 12.11
CA PRO A 135 12.58 -1.39 13.50
C PRO A 135 13.84 -2.10 14.01
N ILE A 136 14.63 -1.37 14.82
CA ILE A 136 15.84 -1.87 15.49
C ILE A 136 15.44 -2.76 16.67
#